data_AF-A0A6B1G0U2-F1
#
_entry.id   AF-A0A6B1G0U2-F1
#
_cell.length_a   1.000
_cell.length_b   1.000
_cell.length_c   1.000
_cell.angle_alpha   90.00
_cell.angle_beta   90.00
_cell.angle_gamma   90.00
#
_symmetry.space_group_name_H-M   'P 1'
#
loop_
_entity.id
_entity.type
_entity.pdbx_description
1 polymer ?
#
loop_
_entity_poly.entity_id
_entity_poly.type
_entity_poly.pdbx_seq_one_letter_code
_entity_poly.pdbx_strand_id
1 'polypeptide(L)' 'MPGHGHEAHNLRLDDATIVESNEVAPGIVLDYNESNQVVGIEILYLSKRSPDLNLSIQKLVIS' A
#
# COMPACT_ATOMS: atom_id res chain seq x y z
N MET A 1 14.28 -11.45 -10.54
CA MET A 1 13.50 -12.56 -11.15
C MET A 1 12.63 -11.98 -12.27
N PRO A 2 12.64 -12.55 -13.49
CA PRO A 2 11.87 -12.04 -14.62
C PRO A 2 10.38 -12.43 -14.50
N GLY A 3 9.49 -11.56 -14.98
CA GLY A 3 8.14 -11.95 -15.44
C GLY A 3 6.96 -11.89 -14.46
N HIS A 4 6.90 -10.95 -13.52
CA HIS A 4 5.73 -10.84 -12.65
C HIS A 4 5.07 -9.47 -12.81
N GLY A 5 3.80 -9.47 -13.18
CA GLY A 5 2.99 -8.27 -13.30
C GLY A 5 3.10 -7.41 -12.05
N HIS A 6 3.10 -6.10 -12.24
CA HIS A 6 3.11 -5.09 -11.20
C HIS A 6 1.74 -5.14 -10.50
N GLU A 7 1.59 -6.10 -9.60
CA GLU A 7 0.44 -6.19 -8.72
C GLU A 7 0.74 -5.29 -7.52
N ALA A 8 -0.06 -4.25 -7.37
CA ALA A 8 -0.01 -3.33 -6.27
C ALA A 8 -1.42 -3.11 -5.72
N HIS A 9 -1.52 -3.04 -4.40
CA HIS A 9 -2.76 -2.78 -3.72
C HIS A 9 -2.63 -1.57 -2.81
N ASN A 10 -3.55 -0.61 -2.98
CA ASN A 10 -3.52 0.68 -2.31
C ASN A 10 -4.59 0.73 -1.22
N LEU A 11 -4.16 1.01 0.01
CA LEU A 11 -5.02 1.37 1.12
C LEU A 11 -4.92 2.87 1.34
N ARG A 12 -5.99 3.61 1.06
CA ARG A 12 -6.09 5.02 1.43
C ARG A 12 -6.50 5.17 2.89
N LEU A 13 -5.83 6.06 3.60
CA LEU A 13 -6.16 6.43 4.97
C LEU A 13 -7.09 7.65 5.01
N ASP A 14 -6.94 8.56 4.04
CA ASP A 14 -7.84 9.69 3.82
C ASP A 14 -7.89 10.10 2.33
N ASP A 15 -8.58 11.20 2.04
CA ASP A 15 -8.78 11.74 0.68
C ASP A 15 -7.76 12.83 0.29
N ALA A 16 -6.72 13.07 1.09
CA ALA A 16 -5.73 14.10 0.78
C ALA A 16 -4.93 13.75 -0.48
N THR A 17 -4.40 14.80 -1.12
CA THR A 17 -3.56 14.65 -2.32
C THR A 17 -2.22 14.02 -1.95
N ILE A 18 -1.85 12.98 -2.71
CA ILE A 18 -0.52 12.36 -2.66
C ILE A 18 0.43 13.22 -3.48
N VAL A 19 1.54 13.63 -2.87
CA VAL A 19 2.59 14.42 -3.54
C VAL A 19 3.93 13.69 -3.63
N GLU A 20 4.13 12.66 -2.79
CA GLU A 20 5.34 11.84 -2.77
C GLU A 20 4.97 10.40 -2.38
N SER A 21 5.68 9.42 -2.97
CA SER A 21 5.51 8.00 -2.67
C SER A 21 6.88 7.35 -2.51
N ASN A 22 7.14 6.72 -1.37
CA ASN A 22 8.45 6.15 -1.03
C ASN A 22 8.35 4.68 -0.62
N GLU A 23 9.17 3.83 -1.23
CA GLU A 23 9.38 2.45 -0.78
C GLU A 23 10.23 2.45 0.49
N VAL A 24 9.59 2.22 1.64
CA VAL A 24 10.26 2.25 2.96
C VAL A 24 10.77 0.87 3.39
N ALA A 25 10.26 -0.18 2.76
CA ALA A 25 10.72 -1.56 2.92
C ALA A 25 10.37 -2.35 1.64
N PRO A 26 11.04 -3.49 1.35
CA PRO A 26 10.75 -4.28 0.16
C PRO A 26 9.26 -4.59 -0.01
N GLY A 27 8.65 -4.00 -1.04
CA GLY A 27 7.24 -4.14 -1.38
C GLY A 27 6.26 -3.36 -0.50
N ILE A 28 6.73 -2.40 0.31
CA ILE A 28 5.91 -1.49 1.11
C ILE A 28 6.22 -0.05 0.72
N VAL A 29 5.23 0.63 0.16
CA VAL A 29 5.31 2.02 -0.28
C VAL A 29 4.36 2.87 0.58
N LEU A 30 4.84 4.01 1.05
CA LEU A 30 4.05 4.99 1.79
C LEU A 30 3.81 6.22 0.92
N ASP A 31 2.56 6.66 0.88
CA ASP A 31 2.14 7.87 0.18
C ASP A 31 2.04 9.03 1.17
N TYR A 32 2.66 10.16 0.84
CA TYR A 32 2.72 11.35 1.65
C TYR A 32 1.96 12.51 1.01
N ASN A 33 1.34 13.34 1.86
CA ASN A 33 0.77 14.64 1.46
C ASN A 33 1.78 15.79 1.67
N GLU A 34 1.40 17.01 1.28
CA GLU A 34 2.22 18.22 1.42
C GLU A 34 2.64 18.55 2.86
N SER A 35 1.89 18.06 3.85
CA SER A 35 2.21 18.21 5.27
C SER A 35 3.12 17.10 5.81
N ASN A 36 3.68 16.27 4.91
CA ASN A 36 4.56 15.15 5.23
C ASN A 36 3.87 14.08 6.12
N GLN A 37 2.56 13.93 5.97
CA GLN A 37 1.76 12.91 6.66
C GLN A 37 1.50 11.74 5.73
N VAL A 38 1.48 10.52 6.28
CA VAL A 38 1.12 9.31 5.53
C VAL A 38 -0.40 9.31 5.30
N VAL A 39 -0.79 9.26 4.04
CA VAL A 39 -2.20 9.29 3.59
C VAL A 39 -2.60 8.04 2.83
N GLY A 40 -1.62 7.20 2.46
CA GLY A 40 -1.85 5.93 1.81
C GLY A 40 -0.71 4.94 2.06
N ILE A 41 -1.02 3.66 1.90
CA ILE A 41 -0.07 2.55 1.93
C ILE A 41 -0.30 1.71 0.68
N GLU A 42 0.75 1.49 -0.10
CA GLU A 42 0.75 0.58 -1.23
C GLU A 42 1.57 -0.67 -0.88
N ILE A 43 0.95 -1.84 -1.06
CA ILE A 43 1.61 -3.14 -0.85
C ILE A 43 1.82 -3.78 -2.22
N LEU A 44 3.08 -3.97 -2.58
CA LEU A 44 3.47 -4.64 -3.81
C LEU A 44 3.47 -6.16 -3.61
N TYR A 45 3.09 -6.88 -4.66
CA TYR A 45 3.07 -8.34 -4.69
C TYR A 45 2.22 -8.96 -3.56
N LEU A 46 1.13 -8.29 -3.17
CA LEU A 46 0.28 -8.70 -2.05
C LEU A 46 -0.25 -10.13 -2.23
N SER A 47 -0.64 -10.52 -3.45
CA SER A 47 -1.05 -11.89 -3.79
C SER A 47 0.00 -12.95 -3.51
N LYS A 48 1.30 -12.59 -3.53
CA LYS A 48 2.39 -13.51 -3.18
C LYS A 48 2.66 -13.56 -1.68
N ARG A 49 2.48 -12.44 -0.99
CA ARG A 49 2.72 -12.32 0.46
C ARG A 49 1.58 -12.95 1.25
N SER A 50 0.36 -12.81 0.75
CA SER A 50 -0.87 -13.26 1.40
C SER A 50 -1.88 -13.77 0.36
N PRO A 51 -1.65 -14.95 -0.24
CA PRO A 51 -2.49 -15.49 -1.33
C PRO A 51 -3.95 -15.72 -0.92
N ASP A 52 -4.21 -15.97 0.36
CA ASP A 52 -5.55 -16.22 0.90
C ASP A 52 -6.22 -14.95 1.46
N LEU A 53 -5.57 -13.78 1.33
CA LEU A 53 -6.11 -12.52 1.86
C LEU A 53 -7.32 -12.08 1.04
N ASN A 54 -8.50 -12.20 1.65
CA ASN A 54 -9.73 -11.63 1.11
C ASN A 54 -9.93 -10.21 1.65
N LEU A 55 -9.65 -9.21 0.81
CA LEU A 55 -9.75 -7.78 1.15
C LEU A 55 -11.20 -7.24 1.23
N SER A 56 -12.23 -8.10 1.14
CA SER A 56 -13.64 -7.69 1.18
C SER A 56 -14.10 -7.02 2.49
N ILE A 57 -13.23 -6.91 3.51
CA ILE A 57 -13.52 -6.22 4.76
C ILE A 57 -12.50 -5.09 4.95
N GLN A 58 -12.91 -3.85 4.69
CA GLN A 58 -12.15 -2.63 5.00
C GLN A 58 -12.08 -2.37 6.51
N LYS A 59 -11.43 -3.25 7.26
CA LYS A 59 -11.07 -2.97 8.66
C LYS A 59 -9.69 -3.52 8.97
N LEU A 60 -8.68 -2.69 8.76
CA LEU A 60 -7.39 -2.91 9.40
C LEU A 60 -7.55 -2.59 10.89
N VAL A 61 -7.52 -3.61 11.73
CA VAL A 61 -7.45 -3.44 13.19
C VAL A 61 -5.98 -3.20 13.53
N ILE A 62 -5.60 -1.93 13.67
CA ILE A 62 -4.30 -1.59 14.27
C ILE A 62 -4.52 -1.67 15.79
N SER A 63 -3.92 -2.67 16.44
CA SER A 63 -3.88 -2.80 17.92
C SER A 63 -2.71 -2.06 18.51
#